data_AF-A0A165DWN4-F1
#
_entry.id   AF-A0A165DWN4-F1
#
_cell.length_a   1.000
_cell.length_b   1.000
_cell.length_c   1.000
_cell.angle_alpha   90.00
_cell.angle_beta   90.00
_cell.angle_gamma   90.00
#
_symmetry.space_group_name_H-M   'P 1'
#
loop_
_entity.id
_entity.type
_entity.pdbx_description
1 polymer ?
#
loop_
_entity_poly.entity_id
_entity_poly.type
_entity_poly.pdbx_seq_one_letter_code
_entity_poly.pdbx_strand_id
1 'polypeptide(L)'
;MPDSYLARVRKLPRAPAPNDRPEDIKGNLSLEMRQLAVNFMRFAIADFPGSDVFGHVFLRDMRLTEIYLRRAAMGGQAELVAEDVSLETLRGVPLEVQLVCELQVRKDMLNLHGVLAGAASAHLIEL
;
A
#
# COMPACT_ATOMS: atom_id res chain seq x y z
N MET A 1 -14.58 1.45 24.59
CA MET A 1 -14.79 1.66 23.15
C MET A 1 -14.03 0.57 22.40
N PRO A 2 -14.58 -0.04 21.34
CA PRO A 2 -13.78 -0.90 20.49
C PRO A 2 -12.60 -0.07 19.97
N ASP A 3 -11.40 -0.65 19.94
CA ASP A 3 -10.23 -0.02 19.34
C ASP A 3 -10.59 0.45 17.93
N SER A 4 -10.43 1.75 17.64
CA SER A 4 -10.65 2.24 16.28
C SER A 4 -9.73 1.50 15.31
N TYR A 5 -10.17 1.32 14.07
CA TYR A 5 -9.37 0.66 13.03
C TYR A 5 -7.95 1.26 12.93
N LEU A 6 -7.84 2.58 12.99
CA LEU A 6 -6.57 3.32 13.07
C LEU A 6 -5.71 2.94 14.29
N ALA A 7 -6.32 2.76 15.46
CA ALA A 7 -5.60 2.30 16.65
C ALA A 7 -5.04 0.87 16.47
N ARG A 8 -5.72 0.01 15.72
CA ARG A 8 -5.22 -1.33 15.37
C ARG A 8 -4.07 -1.26 14.37
N VAL A 9 -4.18 -0.43 13.33
CA VAL A 9 -3.12 -0.24 12.32
C VAL A 9 -1.84 0.29 12.96
N ARG A 10 -1.96 1.22 13.92
CA ARG A 10 -0.80 1.76 14.67
C ARG A 10 -0.07 0.73 15.54
N LYS A 11 -0.74 -0.37 15.91
CA LYS A 11 -0.15 -1.48 16.68
C LYS A 11 0.51 -2.53 15.78
N LEU A 12 0.38 -2.43 14.45
CA LEU A 12 0.99 -3.38 13.54
C LEU A 12 2.51 -3.30 13.62
N PRO A 13 3.20 -4.46 13.53
CA PRO A 13 4.65 -4.48 13.55
C PRO A 13 5.21 -3.76 12.31
N ARG A 14 6.42 -3.22 12.43
CA ARG A 14 7.10 -2.52 11.34
C ARG A 14 7.25 -3.43 10.12
N ALA A 15 7.03 -2.89 8.92
CA ALA A 15 7.28 -3.59 7.67
C ALA A 15 8.75 -4.03 7.57
N PRO A 16 9.03 -5.29 7.17
CA PRO A 16 10.37 -5.72 6.82
C PRO A 16 10.74 -5.23 5.41
N ALA A 17 11.96 -5.55 4.96
CA ALA A 17 12.33 -5.39 3.55
C ALA A 17 11.30 -6.09 2.64
N PRO A 18 10.93 -5.52 1.48
CA PRO A 18 11.52 -4.33 0.84
C PRO A 18 10.94 -2.98 1.29
N ASN A 19 10.08 -2.94 2.32
CA ASN A 19 9.36 -1.75 2.76
C ASN A 19 9.81 -1.22 4.14
N ASP A 20 11.00 -1.57 4.59
CA ASP A 20 11.57 -1.18 5.90
C ASP A 20 12.01 0.29 5.96
N ARG A 21 12.09 0.96 4.79
CA ARG A 21 12.57 2.34 4.60
C ARG A 21 11.47 3.26 4.05
N PRO A 22 10.50 3.71 4.89
CA PRO A 22 9.41 4.58 4.44
C PRO A 22 9.87 5.94 3.92
N GLU A 23 11.08 6.38 4.26
CA GLU A 23 11.68 7.61 3.75
C GLU A 23 11.97 7.57 2.24
N ASP A 24 12.15 6.37 1.66
CA ASP A 24 12.40 6.18 0.24
C ASP A 24 11.11 6.23 -0.60
N ILE A 25 9.93 6.28 0.04
CA ILE A 25 8.62 6.34 -0.62
C ILE A 25 8.32 7.78 -0.98
N LYS A 26 8.13 8.05 -2.27
CA LYS A 26 7.74 9.38 -2.76
C LYS A 26 6.29 9.66 -2.41
N GLY A 27 5.96 10.91 -2.10
CA GLY A 27 4.60 11.26 -1.74
C GLY A 27 4.45 12.62 -1.10
N ASN A 28 3.20 12.99 -0.84
CA ASN A 28 2.79 14.18 -0.09
C ASN A 28 2.19 13.80 1.28
N LEU A 29 2.63 12.67 1.83
CA LEU A 29 2.24 12.21 3.15
C LEU A 29 3.42 12.29 4.11
N SER A 30 3.11 12.58 5.38
CA SER A 30 4.11 12.57 6.45
C SER A 30 4.80 11.20 6.54
N LEU A 31 6.02 11.19 7.09
CA LEU A 31 6.78 9.96 7.28
C LEU A 31 6.03 8.94 8.15
N GLU A 32 5.30 9.42 9.17
CA GLU A 32 4.46 8.57 10.02
C GLU A 32 3.35 7.88 9.21
N MET A 33 2.66 8.62 8.34
CA MET A 33 1.62 8.06 7.48
C MET A 33 2.19 7.05 6.48
N ARG A 34 3.35 7.33 5.89
CA ARG A 34 4.07 6.37 5.02
C ARG A 34 4.45 5.10 5.77
N GLN A 35 4.93 5.21 7.01
CA GLN A 35 5.22 4.06 7.86
C GLN A 35 3.96 3.23 8.16
N LEU A 36 2.83 3.88 8.45
CA LEU A 36 1.56 3.18 8.66
C LEU A 36 1.06 2.48 7.39
N ALA A 37 1.23 3.10 6.22
CA ALA A 37 0.85 2.51 4.94
C ALA A 37 1.62 1.21 4.67
N VAL A 38 2.95 1.19 4.86
CA VAL A 38 3.74 -0.05 4.67
C VAL A 38 3.46 -1.10 5.74
N ASN A 39 3.19 -0.71 6.98
CA ASN A 39 2.80 -1.66 8.02
C ASN A 39 1.44 -2.30 7.72
N PHE A 40 0.50 -1.52 7.19
CA PHE A 40 -0.78 -2.01 6.75
C PHE A 40 -0.64 -2.93 5.53
N MET A 41 0.17 -2.55 4.54
CA MET A 41 0.43 -3.37 3.36
C MET A 41 1.01 -4.73 3.75
N ARG A 42 2.01 -4.76 4.65
CA ARG A 42 2.55 -6.00 5.24
C ARG A 42 1.45 -6.89 5.80
N PHE A 43 0.51 -6.31 6.55
CA PHE A 43 -0.62 -7.06 7.11
C PHE A 43 -1.58 -7.57 6.02
N ALA A 44 -1.90 -6.73 5.03
CA ALA A 44 -2.78 -7.06 3.92
C ALA A 44 -2.26 -8.23 3.07
N ILE A 45 -0.94 -8.29 2.83
CA ILE A 45 -0.30 -9.40 2.11
C ILE A 45 0.05 -10.58 3.02
N ALA A 46 -0.40 -10.57 4.28
CA ALA A 46 -0.11 -11.60 5.29
C ALA A 46 1.40 -11.89 5.44
N ASP A 47 2.25 -10.86 5.42
CA ASP A 47 3.69 -11.00 5.55
C ASP A 47 4.12 -11.14 7.03
N PHE A 48 4.04 -12.38 7.50
CA PHE A 48 4.53 -12.80 8.80
C PHE A 48 5.15 -14.20 8.71
N PRO A 49 6.09 -14.56 9.61
CA PRO A 49 6.73 -15.87 9.60
C PRO A 49 5.69 -17.01 9.65
N GLY A 50 5.77 -17.95 8.70
CA GLY A 50 4.87 -19.10 8.62
C GLY A 50 3.51 -18.81 7.98
N SER A 51 3.35 -17.68 7.27
CA SER A 51 2.16 -17.42 6.47
C SER A 51 2.12 -18.30 5.23
N ASP A 52 1.08 -19.13 5.13
CA ASP A 52 0.78 -19.96 3.96
C ASP A 52 -0.31 -19.34 3.06
N VAL A 53 -0.62 -18.05 3.26
CA VAL A 53 -1.61 -17.35 2.45
C VAL A 53 -1.12 -17.26 1.01
N PHE A 54 -1.93 -17.73 0.06
CA PHE A 54 -1.54 -17.78 -1.35
C PHE A 54 -1.08 -16.41 -1.88
N GLY A 55 -1.77 -15.32 -1.52
CA GLY A 55 -1.37 -13.95 -1.88
C GLY A 55 0.01 -13.55 -1.35
N HIS A 56 0.41 -13.99 -0.14
CA HIS A 56 1.73 -13.70 0.43
C HIS A 56 2.85 -14.21 -0.49
N VAL A 57 2.69 -15.43 -1.03
CA VAL A 57 3.69 -16.05 -1.91
C VAL A 57 4.04 -15.11 -3.06
N PHE A 58 3.05 -14.53 -3.73
CA PHE A 58 3.26 -13.67 -4.90
C PHE A 58 3.64 -12.23 -4.55
N LEU A 59 3.18 -11.73 -3.38
CA LEU A 59 3.23 -10.32 -3.04
C LEU A 59 4.33 -9.95 -2.03
N ARG A 60 5.02 -10.91 -1.43
CA ARG A 60 6.05 -10.65 -0.39
C ARG A 60 7.18 -9.70 -0.81
N ASP A 61 7.50 -9.64 -2.10
CA ASP A 61 8.57 -8.79 -2.64
C ASP A 61 8.04 -7.48 -3.26
N MET A 62 6.75 -7.17 -3.03
CA MET A 62 6.14 -5.94 -3.50
C MET A 62 6.59 -4.77 -2.65
N ARG A 63 6.98 -3.70 -3.33
CA ARG A 63 7.46 -2.46 -2.72
C ARG A 63 6.48 -1.34 -3.01
N LEU A 64 6.05 -0.62 -1.98
CA LEU A 64 5.37 0.67 -2.15
C LEU A 64 6.44 1.72 -2.51
N THR A 65 6.36 2.30 -3.69
CA THR A 65 7.33 3.29 -4.16
C THR A 65 6.80 4.70 -4.12
N GLU A 66 5.50 4.87 -4.35
CA GLU A 66 4.85 6.19 -4.27
C GLU A 66 3.47 6.11 -3.61
N ILE A 67 3.13 7.14 -2.82
CA ILE A 67 1.81 7.31 -2.21
C ILE A 67 1.40 8.78 -2.25
N TYR A 68 0.26 9.05 -2.87
CA TYR A 68 -0.29 10.41 -2.95
C TYR A 68 -1.71 10.47 -2.46
N LEU A 69 -2.02 11.52 -1.70
CA LEU A 69 -3.38 11.91 -1.38
C LEU A 69 -3.81 13.08 -2.26
N ARG A 70 -4.92 12.92 -2.98
CA ARG A 70 -5.47 13.91 -3.90
C ARG A 70 -6.88 14.28 -3.48
N ARG A 71 -7.30 15.51 -3.79
CA ARG A 71 -8.72 15.89 -3.76
C ARG A 71 -9.38 15.38 -5.03
N ALA A 72 -10.46 14.63 -4.88
CA ALA A 72 -11.23 14.16 -6.02
C ALA A 72 -12.04 15.35 -6.57
N ALA A 73 -11.73 15.78 -7.79
CA ALA A 73 -12.49 16.81 -8.48
C ALA A 73 -13.48 16.18 -9.47
N MET A 74 -14.71 16.67 -9.50
CA MET A 74 -15.76 16.23 -10.44
C MET A 74 -15.48 16.55 -11.92
N GLY A 75 -14.27 17.02 -12.26
CA GLY A 75 -13.85 17.43 -13.61
C GLY A 75 -12.53 16.81 -14.08
N GLY A 76 -12.01 15.79 -13.39
CA GLY A 76 -10.84 15.01 -13.83
C GLY A 76 -9.47 15.62 -13.52
N GLN A 77 -9.40 16.78 -12.86
CA GLN A 77 -8.14 17.34 -12.34
C GLN A 77 -8.03 17.09 -10.83
N ALA A 78 -7.43 15.95 -10.47
CA ALA A 78 -7.16 15.61 -9.07
C ALA A 78 -5.90 16.34 -8.57
N GLU A 79 -6.10 17.28 -7.65
CA GLU A 79 -5.02 18.09 -7.08
C GLU A 79 -4.39 17.40 -5.86
N LEU A 80 -3.05 17.47 -5.75
CA LEU A 80 -2.34 16.97 -4.58
C LEU A 80 -2.74 17.77 -3.33
N VAL A 81 -3.02 17.04 -2.25
CA VAL A 81 -3.25 17.63 -0.93
C VAL A 81 -1.90 18.11 -0.36
N ALA A 82 -1.83 19.35 0.11
CA ALA A 82 -0.63 19.81 0.83
C ALA A 82 -0.52 19.13 2.20
N GLU A 83 0.71 18.90 2.67
CA GLU A 83 0.98 18.17 3.92
C GLU A 83 0.43 18.86 5.18
N ASP A 84 0.22 20.18 5.11
CA ASP A 84 -0.24 21.03 6.21
C ASP A 84 -1.76 21.14 6.33
N VAL A 85 -2.52 20.52 5.43
CA VAL A 85 -3.99 20.55 5.47
C VAL A 85 -4.49 19.77 6.69
N SER A 86 -5.34 20.40 7.51
CA SER A 86 -5.89 19.78 8.70
C SER A 86 -6.79 18.58 8.39
N LEU A 87 -6.76 17.57 9.26
CA LEU A 87 -7.64 16.38 9.13
C LEU A 87 -9.13 16.73 9.10
N GLU A 88 -9.55 17.79 9.80
CA GLU A 88 -10.94 18.26 9.76
C GLU A 88 -11.35 18.75 8.37
N THR A 89 -10.45 19.47 7.70
CA THR A 89 -10.65 19.91 6.31
C THR A 89 -10.73 18.70 5.38
N LEU A 90 -9.85 17.72 5.56
CA LEU A 90 -9.80 16.51 4.74
C LEU A 90 -11.05 15.65 4.88
N ARG A 91 -11.70 15.63 6.05
CA ARG A 91 -12.96 14.89 6.26
C ARG A 91 -14.16 15.44 5.48
N GLY A 92 -14.11 16.72 5.10
CA GLY A 92 -15.20 17.40 4.42
C GLY A 92 -15.13 17.33 2.89
N VAL A 93 -14.08 16.73 2.32
CA VAL A 93 -13.84 16.70 0.87
C VAL A 93 -13.69 15.25 0.38
N PRO A 94 -14.12 14.95 -0.86
CA PRO A 94 -13.83 13.66 -1.45
C PRO A 94 -12.33 13.55 -1.73
N LEU A 95 -11.73 12.44 -1.32
CA LEU A 95 -10.31 12.18 -1.43
C LEU A 95 -10.07 10.94 -2.29
N GLU A 96 -8.97 10.97 -3.02
CA GLU A 96 -8.44 9.84 -3.76
C GLU A 96 -7.03 9.53 -3.24
N VAL A 97 -6.76 8.25 -3.00
CA VAL A 97 -5.42 7.78 -2.66
C VAL A 97 -4.85 7.06 -3.88
N GLN A 98 -3.68 7.49 -4.32
CA GLN A 98 -2.93 6.83 -5.37
C GLN A 98 -1.75 6.10 -4.73
N LEU A 99 -1.70 4.78 -4.94
CA LEU A 99 -0.58 3.93 -4.56
C LEU A 99 0.15 3.47 -5.82
N VAL A 100 1.47 3.55 -5.82
CA VAL A 100 2.31 2.96 -6.86
C VAL A 100 3.16 1.89 -6.19
N CYS A 101 2.93 0.65 -6.62
CA CYS A 101 3.65 -0.52 -6.13
C CYS A 101 4.51 -1.10 -7.25
N GLU A 102 5.73 -1.49 -6.92
CA GLU A 102 6.61 -2.26 -7.79
C GLU A 102 6.71 -3.69 -7.28
N LEU A 103 6.71 -4.65 -8.20
CA LEU A 103 6.92 -6.05 -7.86
C LEU A 103 7.93 -6.67 -8.82
N GLN A 104 8.92 -7.33 -8.25
CA GLN A 104 9.84 -8.14 -9.03
C GLN A 104 9.18 -9.47 -9.41
N VAL A 105 8.92 -9.66 -10.70
CA VAL A 105 8.34 -10.91 -11.20
C VAL A 105 9.38 -12.03 -11.09
N ARG A 106 9.01 -13.09 -10.38
CA ARG A 106 9.84 -14.29 -10.18
C ARG A 106 9.37 -15.44 -11.07
N LYS A 107 10.22 -16.45 -11.25
CA LYS A 107 9.96 -17.60 -12.13
C LYS A 107 8.72 -18.40 -11.72
N ASP A 108 8.46 -18.51 -10.42
CA ASP A 108 7.28 -19.17 -9.84
C ASP A 108 5.95 -18.42 -10.11
N MET A 109 6.02 -17.19 -10.62
CA MET A 109 4.87 -16.38 -10.98
C MET A 109 4.52 -16.45 -12.46
N LEU A 110 5.32 -17.14 -13.27
CA LEU A 110 5.14 -17.22 -14.72
C LEU A 110 4.27 -18.42 -15.10
N ASN A 111 3.49 -18.25 -16.17
CA ASN A 111 2.79 -19.37 -16.81
C ASN A 111 3.72 -20.14 -17.77
N LEU A 112 3.16 -21.14 -18.46
CA LEU A 112 3.90 -21.98 -19.41
C LEU A 112 4.53 -21.21 -20.59
N HIS A 113 4.10 -19.97 -20.84
CA HIS A 113 4.60 -19.10 -21.90
C HIS A 113 5.67 -18.10 -21.39
N GLY A 114 6.05 -18.18 -20.12
CA GLY A 114 7.03 -17.24 -19.54
C GLY A 114 6.47 -15.83 -19.30
N VAL A 115 5.15 -15.67 -19.30
CA VAL A 115 4.48 -14.39 -18.95
C VAL A 115 3.83 -14.51 -17.58
N LEU A 116 3.53 -13.36 -16.95
CA LEU A 116 2.89 -13.35 -15.63
C LEU A 116 1.61 -14.20 -15.66
N ALA A 117 1.51 -15.16 -14.73
CA ALA A 117 0.36 -16.03 -14.65
C ALA A 117 -0.90 -15.24 -14.27
N GLY A 118 -2.04 -15.62 -14.83
CA GLY A 118 -3.32 -14.95 -14.55
C GLY A 118 -3.68 -15.00 -13.06
N ALA A 119 -3.40 -16.11 -12.37
CA ALA A 119 -3.63 -16.22 -10.93
C ALA A 119 -2.76 -15.23 -10.12
N ALA A 120 -1.47 -15.09 -10.46
CA ALA A 120 -0.61 -14.10 -9.83
C ALA A 120 -1.10 -12.67 -10.13
N SER A 121 -1.55 -12.40 -11.36
CA SER A 121 -2.09 -11.10 -11.77
C SER A 121 -3.37 -10.75 -11.01
N ALA A 122 -4.27 -11.72 -10.80
CA ALA A 122 -5.52 -11.50 -10.08
C ALA A 122 -5.26 -11.06 -8.64
N HIS A 123 -4.27 -11.64 -7.95
CA HIS A 123 -3.92 -11.21 -6.60
C HIS A 123 -3.27 -9.83 -6.53
N LEU A 124 -2.59 -9.38 -7.60
CA LEU A 124 -2.10 -8.01 -7.66
C LEU A 124 -3.26 -7.00 -7.71
N ILE A 125 -4.37 -7.36 -8.35
CA ILE A 125 -5.56 -6.51 -8.50
C ILE A 125 -6.45 -6.55 -7.25
N GLU A 126 -6.48 -7.68 -6.54
CA GLU A 126 -7.28 -7.85 -5.33
C GLU A 126 -6.77 -7.03 -4.13
N LEU A 127 -5.49 -6.69 -4.13
CA LEU A 127 -4.85 -5.89 -3.08
C LEU A 127 -5.30 -4.42 -3.10
#